data_AF-A0A5B8AZL3-F1
#
_entry.id   AF-A0A5B8AZL3-F1
#
_cell.length_a   1.000
_cell.length_b   1.000
_cell.length_c   1.000
_cell.angle_alpha   90.00
_cell.angle_beta   90.00
_cell.angle_gamma   90.00
#
_symmetry.space_group_name_H-M   'P 1'
#
loop_
_entity.id
_entity.type
_entity.pdbx_description
1 polymer ?
#
loop_
_entity_poly.entity_id
_entity_poly.type
_entity_poly.pdbx_seq_one_letter_code
_entity_poly.pdbx_strand_id
1 'polypeptide(L)' 'MKVEELRSKTQDQLSDDLAALKKEQFNLRFQKATGQLEKTARVKQVRKDIARIKTIAAEKAAAKKA' A
#
# COMPACT_ATOMS: atom_id res chain seq x y z
N MET A 1 3.56 0.52 7.35
CA MET A 1 3.85 1.96 7.23
C MET A 1 3.23 2.76 8.37
N LYS A 2 3.90 3.83 8.82
CA LYS A 2 3.28 4.86 9.69
C LYS A 2 2.54 5.88 8.83
N VAL A 3 1.47 6.46 9.36
CA VAL A 3 0.62 7.41 8.62
C VAL A 3 1.33 8.75 8.40
N GLU A 4 2.14 9.18 9.38
CA GLU A 4 2.94 10.41 9.31
C GLU A 4 3.89 10.40 8.11
N GLU A 5 4.59 9.29 7.89
CA GLU A 5 5.50 9.07 6.76
C GLU A 5 4.78 9.10 5.40
N LEU A 6 3.50 8.71 5.35
CA LEU A 6 2.70 8.76 4.12
C LEU A 6 2.22 10.18 3.80
N ARG A 7 1.99 11.00 4.82
CA ARG A 7 1.54 12.40 4.63
C ARG A 7 2.66 13.30 4.10
N SER A 8 3.91 13.04 4.50
CA SER A 8 5.08 13.80 4.03
C SER A 8 5.48 13.48 2.57
N LYS A 9 5.03 12.35 2.01
CA LYS A 9 5.34 11.97 0.62
C LYS A 9 4.57 12.79 -0.43
N THR A 10 5.17 12.91 -1.60
CA THR A 10 4.53 13.49 -2.78
C THR A 10 3.53 12.52 -3.42
N GLN A 11 2.66 13.04 -4.30
CA GLN A 11 1.66 12.21 -4.98
C GLN A 11 2.31 11.11 -5.84
N ASP A 12 3.44 11.41 -6.48
CA ASP A 12 4.17 10.46 -7.32
C ASP A 12 4.81 9.37 -6.46
N GLN A 13 5.45 9.76 -5.35
CA GLN A 13 6.01 8.80 -4.38
C GLN A 13 4.95 7.86 -3.80
N LEU A 14 3.76 8.38 -3.49
CA LEU A 14 2.63 7.56 -3.05
C LEU A 14 2.16 6.58 -4.14
N SER A 15 2.24 6.97 -5.41
CA SER A 15 1.87 6.13 -6.54
C SER A 15 2.89 5.01 -6.75
N ASP A 16 4.19 5.31 -6.63
CA ASP A 16 5.28 4.34 -6.71
C ASP A 16 5.20 3.31 -5.57
N ASP A 17 5.01 3.78 -4.33
CA ASP A 17 4.82 2.90 -3.17
C ASP A 17 3.61 1.96 -3.36
N LEU A 18 2.52 2.50 -3.92
CA LEU A 18 1.31 1.72 -4.20
C LEU A 18 1.57 0.66 -5.28
N ALA A 19 2.35 0.96 -6.31
CA ALA A 19 2.75 0.00 -7.33
C ALA A 19 3.62 -1.11 -6.73
N ALA A 20 4.59 -0.76 -5.90
CA ALA A 20 5.45 -1.72 -5.19
C ALA A 20 4.64 -2.65 -4.28
N LEU A 21 3.73 -2.12 -3.47
CA LEU A 21 2.88 -2.91 -2.58
C LEU A 21 1.90 -3.81 -3.34
N LYS A 22 1.41 -3.38 -4.51
CA LYS A 22 0.58 -4.24 -5.38
C LYS A 22 1.38 -5.42 -5.94
N LYS A 23 2.63 -5.20 -6.35
CA LYS A 23 3.52 -6.28 -6.79
C LYS A 23 3.79 -7.26 -5.65
N GLU A 24 4.05 -6.75 -4.44
CA GLU A 24 4.21 -7.59 -3.26
C GLU A 24 2.93 -8.37 -2.95
N GLN A 25 1.76 -7.73 -3.01
CA GLN A 25 0.47 -8.40 -2.81
C GLN A 25 0.25 -9.54 -3.81
N PHE A 26 0.61 -9.34 -5.09
CA PHE A 26 0.53 -10.37 -6.10
C PHE A 26 1.43 -11.56 -5.76
N ASN A 27 2.68 -11.30 -5.39
CA ASN A 27 3.63 -12.34 -4.98
C ASN A 27 3.12 -13.12 -3.76
N LEU A 28 2.57 -12.44 -2.76
CA LEU A 28 1.99 -13.09 -1.58
C LEU A 28 0.75 -13.95 -1.93
N ARG A 29 -0.07 -13.53 -2.90
CA ARG A 29 -1.18 -14.34 -3.41
C ARG A 29 -0.68 -15.57 -4.14
N PHE A 30 0.38 -15.44 -4.93
CA PHE A 30 1.02 -16.56 -5.61
C PHE A 30 1.61 -17.56 -4.62
N GLN A 31 2.41 -17.09 -3.65
CA GLN A 31 2.95 -17.93 -2.56
C GLN A 31 1.85 -18.63 -1.76
N LYS A 32 0.71 -17.96 -1.53
CA LYS A 32 -0.44 -18.57 -0.87
C LYS A 32 -1.02 -19.72 -1.70
N ALA A 33 -1.10 -19.55 -3.01
CA ALA A 33 -1.63 -20.57 -3.91
C ALA A 33 -0.70 -21.77 -4.05
N THR A 34 0.62 -21.55 -4.02
CA THR A 34 1.64 -22.62 -4.07
C THR A 34 1.92 -23.29 -2.72
N GLY A 35 1.29 -22.83 -1.64
CA GLY A 35 1.50 -23.35 -0.28
C GLY A 35 2.82 -22.93 0.37
N GLN A 36 3.56 -21.99 -0.22
CA GLN A 36 4.88 -21.52 0.23
C GLN A 36 4.79 -20.25 1.11
N LEU A 37 3.59 -19.86 1.54
CA LEU A 37 3.40 -18.63 2.31
C LEU A 37 3.73 -18.84 3.80
N GLU A 38 4.94 -18.44 4.20
CA GLU A 38 5.37 -18.49 5.60
C GLU A 38 4.83 -17.30 6.42
N LYS A 39 4.86 -16.08 5.87
CA LYS A 39 4.54 -14.84 6.61
C LYS A 39 3.10 -14.37 6.38
N THR A 40 2.13 -15.09 6.93
CA THR A 40 0.69 -14.78 6.79
C THR A 40 0.31 -13.38 7.31
N ALA A 41 0.96 -12.90 8.37
CA ALA A 41 0.77 -11.56 8.92
C ALA A 41 1.06 -10.45 7.89
N ARG A 42 2.03 -10.69 6.99
CA ARG A 42 2.45 -9.71 5.98
C ARG A 42 1.32 -9.41 4.99
N VAL A 43 0.49 -10.41 4.66
CA VAL A 43 -0.69 -10.23 3.79
C VAL A 43 -1.64 -9.17 4.35
N LYS A 44 -1.93 -9.22 5.65
CA LYS A 44 -2.79 -8.24 6.32
C LYS A 44 -2.13 -6.86 6.39
N GLN A 45 -0.82 -6.80 6.61
CA GLN A 45 -0.06 -5.55 6.62
C GLN A 45 -0.08 -4.86 5.25
N VAL A 46 0.27 -5.57 4.18
CA VAL A 46 0.27 -5.05 2.80
C VAL A 46 -1.11 -4.53 2.42
N ARG A 47 -2.18 -5.26 2.75
CA ARG A 47 -3.56 -4.80 2.51
C ARG A 47 -3.88 -3.49 3.23
N LYS A 48 -3.45 -3.35 4.49
CA LYS A 48 -3.65 -2.12 5.28
C LYS A 48 -2.80 -0.96 4.74
N ASP A 49 -1.56 -1.22 4.34
CA ASP A 49 -0.67 -0.18 3.82
C ASP A 49 -1.19 0.36 2.47
N ILE A 50 -1.68 -0.51 1.57
CA ILE A 50 -2.37 -0.08 0.34
C ILE A 50 -3.59 0.80 0.65
N ALA A 51 -4.42 0.40 1.63
CA ALA A 51 -5.60 1.18 2.02
C ALA A 51 -5.21 2.58 2.53
N ARG A 52 -4.19 2.67 3.39
CA ARG A 52 -3.70 3.95 3.93
C ARG A 52 -3.20 4.87 2.82
N ILE A 53 -2.40 4.36 1.88
CA ILE A 53 -1.90 5.16 0.76
C ILE A 53 -3.06 5.71 -0.08
N LYS A 54 -4.05 4.87 -0.41
CA LYS A 54 -5.23 5.31 -1.15
C LYS A 54 -6.01 6.40 -0.41
N THR A 55 -6.16 6.26 0.91
CA THR A 55 -6.83 7.29 1.73
C THR A 55 -6.08 8.62 1.69
N ILE A 56 -4.77 8.62 1.94
CA ILE A 56 -3.96 9.86 1.92
C ILE A 56 -3.94 10.49 0.52
N ALA A 57 -3.84 9.68 -0.54
CA ALA A 57 -3.92 10.17 -1.92
C ALA A 57 -5.27 10.84 -2.21
N ALA A 58 -6.38 10.27 -1.71
CA ALA A 58 -7.70 10.86 -1.83
C ALA A 58 -7.83 12.16 -1.02
N GLU A 59 -7.31 12.20 0.22
CA GLU A 59 -7.27 13.40 1.06
C GLU A 59 -6.51 14.54 0.36
N LYS A 60 -5.32 14.25 -0.20
CA LYS A 60 -4.52 15.24 -0.96
C LYS A 60 -5.24 15.72 -2.23
N ALA A 61 -5.91 14.83 -2.93
CA ALA A 61 -6.69 15.20 -4.12
C ALA A 61 -7.91 16.07 -3.78
N ALA A 62 -8.58 15.81 -2.67
CA ALA A 62 -9.69 16.64 -2.19
C ALA A 62 -9.21 18.03 -1.74
N ALA A 63 -8.10 18.10 -1.00
CA ALA A 63 -7.51 19.38 -0.57
C ALA A 63 -7.06 20.27 -1.75
N LYS A 64 -6.63 19.69 -2.87
CA LYS A 64 -6.27 20.43 -4.09
C LYS A 64 -7.49 21.03 -4.82
N LYS A 65 -8.70 20.52 -4.57
CA LYS A 65 -9.94 20.96 -5.23
C LYS A 65 -10.69 22.06 -4.47
N ALA A 66 -10.32 22.32 -3.22
CA ALA A 66 -10.86 23.40 -2.38
C ALA A 66 -9.99 24.65 -2.53
#